data_AF-A0A2A4UJ79-F1
#
_entry.id   AF-A0A2A4UJ79-F1
#
_cell.length_a   1.000
_cell.length_b   1.000
_cell.length_c   1.000
_cell.angle_alpha   90.00
_cell.angle_beta   90.00
_cell.angle_gamma   90.00
#
_symmetry.space_group_name_H-M   'P 1'
#
loop_
_entity.id
_entity.type
_entity.pdbx_description
1 polymer ?
#
loop_
_entity_poly.entity_id
_entity_poly.type
_entity_poly.pdbx_seq_one_letter_code
_entity_poly.pdbx_strand_id
1 'polypeptide(L)'
;MKKLTKKQNLFPWLRHKLRRLSYMWPERKDTKIAARVSRGKYECAHCLIESIETLWGPKDISLDHVKPVVPVTIDKDSKYIHSLLSGDKEVLEILNCKEEDLQDIIRTIIFVSRLFCKAEGFQVLCHEHHDIKTFLENELRKNEKKT
;
A
#
# COMPACT_ATOMS: atom_id res chain seq x y z
N MET A 1 21.14 22.08 32.78
CA MET A 1 20.04 22.11 31.79
C MET A 1 19.97 20.76 31.08
N LYS A 2 18.81 20.08 31.08
CA LYS A 2 18.62 18.85 30.29
C LYS A 2 18.55 19.25 28.81
N LYS A 3 19.41 18.70 27.95
CA LYS A 3 19.30 18.88 26.49
C LYS A 3 17.94 18.35 26.05
N LEU A 4 17.11 19.19 25.42
CA LEU A 4 15.90 18.76 24.74
C LEU A 4 16.31 17.70 23.70
N THR A 5 15.86 16.47 23.88
CA THR A 5 16.15 15.38 22.96
C THR A 5 15.44 15.65 21.64
N LYS A 6 16.13 15.40 20.51
CA LYS A 6 15.51 15.53 19.17
C LYS A 6 14.20 14.73 19.14
N LYS A 7 13.11 15.35 18.64
CA LYS A 7 11.81 14.68 18.39
C LYS A 7 12.09 13.39 17.60
N GLN A 8 11.88 12.24 18.22
CA GLN A 8 12.12 10.95 17.58
C GLN A 8 11.00 10.71 16.56
N ASN A 9 11.36 10.43 15.31
CA ASN A 9 10.39 10.03 14.31
C ASN A 9 10.00 8.57 14.56
N LEU A 10 8.87 8.34 15.23
CA LEU A 10 8.35 7.00 15.57
C LEU A 10 7.76 6.27 14.34
N PHE A 11 7.51 6.99 13.25
CA PHE A 11 6.77 6.48 12.11
C PHE A 11 7.46 5.30 11.38
N PRO A 12 8.80 5.24 11.19
CA PRO A 12 9.47 4.07 10.64
C PRO A 12 9.24 2.80 11.46
N TRP A 13 9.31 2.91 12.80
CA TRP A 13 9.05 1.79 13.71
C TRP A 13 7.60 1.33 13.60
N LEU A 14 6.66 2.28 13.62
CA LEU A 14 5.23 1.99 13.49
C LEU A 14 4.93 1.30 12.15
N ARG A 15 5.44 1.84 11.03
CA ARG A 15 5.27 1.23 9.70
C ARG A 15 5.77 -0.21 9.64
N HIS A 16 6.92 -0.50 10.24
CA HIS A 16 7.44 -1.88 10.29
C HIS A 16 6.51 -2.80 11.06
N LYS A 17 6.00 -2.38 12.22
CA LYS A 17 5.05 -3.16 13.02
C LYS A 17 3.74 -3.40 12.27
N LEU A 18 3.17 -2.37 11.66
CA LEU A 18 1.95 -2.48 10.86
C LEU A 18 2.13 -3.46 9.69
N ARG A 19 3.26 -3.41 8.97
CA ARG A 19 3.56 -4.38 7.90
C ARG A 19 3.63 -5.82 8.39
N ARG A 20 4.09 -6.06 9.62
CA ARG A 20 4.08 -7.41 10.20
C ARG A 20 2.67 -7.86 10.53
N LEU A 21 1.86 -6.97 11.11
CA LEU A 21 0.46 -7.24 11.43
C LEU A 21 -0.37 -7.52 10.17
N SER A 22 -0.07 -6.89 9.04
CA SER A 22 -0.83 -7.11 7.80
C SER A 22 -0.69 -8.53 7.23
N TYR A 23 0.33 -9.32 7.61
CA TYR A 23 0.38 -10.75 7.26
C TYR A 23 -0.70 -11.58 7.94
N MET A 24 -1.25 -11.10 9.07
CA MET A 24 -2.34 -11.74 9.79
C MET A 24 -3.72 -11.26 9.32
N TRP A 25 -3.77 -10.34 8.35
CA TRP A 25 -5.02 -9.77 7.87
C TRP A 25 -5.83 -10.81 7.08
N PRO A 26 -7.08 -11.15 7.47
CA PRO A 26 -7.83 -12.27 6.89
C PRO A 26 -8.08 -12.12 5.39
N GLU A 27 -8.30 -10.89 4.91
CA GLU A 27 -8.56 -10.60 3.50
C GLU A 27 -7.41 -11.07 2.58
N ARG A 28 -6.18 -11.16 3.09
CA ARG A 28 -5.05 -11.75 2.34
C ARG A 28 -5.25 -13.24 2.06
N LYS A 29 -5.78 -13.97 3.04
CA LYS A 29 -6.12 -15.38 2.90
C LYS A 29 -7.28 -15.54 1.92
N ASP A 30 -8.29 -14.69 2.03
CA ASP A 30 -9.48 -14.73 1.17
C ASP A 30 -9.13 -14.45 -0.29
N THR A 31 -8.24 -13.49 -0.55
CA THR A 31 -7.71 -13.21 -1.90
C THR A 31 -7.00 -14.43 -2.48
N LYS A 32 -6.14 -15.09 -1.69
CA LYS A 32 -5.46 -16.31 -2.15
C LYS A 32 -6.44 -17.46 -2.42
N ILE A 33 -7.54 -17.54 -1.67
CA ILE A 33 -8.59 -18.53 -1.91
C ILE A 33 -9.32 -18.20 -3.22
N ALA A 34 -9.68 -16.93 -3.44
CA ALA A 34 -10.36 -16.48 -4.65
C ALA A 34 -9.53 -16.72 -5.92
N ALA A 35 -8.21 -16.49 -5.86
CA ALA A 35 -7.30 -16.74 -6.97
C ALA A 35 -6.96 -18.24 -7.19
N ARG A 36 -7.47 -19.15 -6.35
CA ARG A 36 -7.13 -20.58 -6.46
C ARG A 36 -8.08 -21.28 -7.43
N VAL A 37 -7.52 -21.80 -8.53
CA VAL A 37 -8.27 -22.56 -9.54
C VAL A 37 -8.39 -24.04 -9.16
N SER A 38 -7.31 -24.63 -8.65
CA SER A 38 -7.30 -26.02 -8.17
C SER A 38 -6.30 -26.19 -7.03
N ARG A 39 -6.19 -27.40 -6.46
CA ARG A 39 -5.35 -27.63 -5.28
C ARG A 39 -3.88 -27.28 -5.59
N GLY A 40 -3.39 -26.21 -4.94
CA GLY A 40 -2.02 -25.75 -5.09
C GLY A 40 -1.73 -25.02 -6.41
N LYS A 41 -2.76 -24.65 -7.17
CA LYS A 41 -2.64 -23.91 -8.43
C LYS A 41 -3.43 -22.61 -8.36
N TYR A 42 -2.78 -21.51 -8.72
CA TYR A 42 -3.32 -20.17 -8.60
C TYR A 42 -3.21 -19.43 -9.93
N GLU A 43 -4.17 -18.55 -10.13
CA GLU A 43 -4.23 -17.67 -11.28
C GLU A 43 -3.54 -16.34 -10.95
N CYS A 44 -2.75 -15.84 -11.90
CA CYS A 44 -2.16 -14.53 -11.85
C CYS A 44 -3.14 -13.52 -12.47
N ALA A 45 -3.40 -12.41 -11.78
CA ALA A 45 -4.32 -11.36 -12.25
C ALA A 45 -3.90 -10.69 -13.56
N HIS A 46 -2.64 -10.82 -13.97
CA HIS A 46 -2.06 -10.18 -15.16
C HIS A 46 -1.71 -11.15 -16.29
N CYS A 47 -1.68 -12.46 -16.02
CA CYS A 47 -1.44 -13.43 -17.08
C CYS A 47 -2.69 -13.54 -17.97
N LEU A 48 -2.51 -13.49 -19.29
CA LEU A 48 -3.59 -13.80 -20.23
C LEU A 48 -3.86 -15.31 -20.20
N ILE A 49 -5.09 -15.70 -19.89
CA ILE A 49 -5.50 -17.10 -19.69
C ILE A 49 -5.79 -17.77 -21.04
N GLU A 50 -4.81 -17.83 -21.94
CA GLU A 50 -4.98 -18.58 -23.19
C GLU A 50 -4.44 -20.01 -23.10
N SER A 51 -3.69 -20.37 -22.05
CA SER A 51 -3.18 -21.74 -21.85
C SER A 51 -3.04 -22.16 -20.37
N ILE A 52 -3.12 -23.48 -20.11
CA ILE A 52 -2.94 -24.13 -18.78
C ILE A 52 -1.56 -23.82 -18.13
N GLU A 53 -0.58 -23.41 -18.93
CA GLU A 53 0.76 -23.04 -18.48
C GLU A 53 0.79 -21.74 -17.65
N THR A 54 -0.36 -21.07 -17.51
CA THR A 54 -0.52 -19.84 -16.73
C THR A 54 -0.95 -20.07 -15.27
N LEU A 55 -1.00 -21.34 -14.82
CA LEU A 55 -1.31 -21.70 -13.44
C LEU A 55 -0.06 -21.90 -12.58
N TRP A 56 0.07 -21.08 -11.55
CA TRP A 56 1.28 -20.97 -10.75
C TRP A 56 1.19 -21.78 -9.45
N GLY A 57 2.32 -22.33 -9.01
CA GLY A 57 2.43 -22.98 -7.71
C GLY A 57 2.41 -21.97 -6.56
N PRO A 58 2.24 -22.41 -5.30
CA PRO A 58 2.21 -21.52 -4.15
C PRO A 58 3.51 -20.75 -3.94
N LYS A 59 4.64 -21.27 -4.46
CA LYS A 59 5.98 -20.68 -4.36
C LYS A 59 6.29 -19.71 -5.50
N ASP A 60 5.49 -19.72 -6.56
CA ASP A 60 5.73 -18.95 -7.78
C ASP A 60 4.79 -17.73 -7.87
N ILE A 61 3.96 -17.54 -6.85
CA ILE A 61 3.04 -16.43 -6.72
C ILE A 61 3.41 -15.51 -5.56
N SER A 62 3.12 -14.23 -5.76
CA SER A 62 3.16 -13.20 -4.74
C SER A 62 1.76 -12.58 -4.58
N LEU A 63 1.39 -12.32 -3.32
CA LEU A 63 0.17 -11.60 -3.00
C LEU A 63 0.53 -10.13 -2.76
N ASP A 64 0.08 -9.28 -3.67
CA ASP A 64 0.45 -7.88 -3.73
C ASP A 64 -0.78 -6.97 -3.66
N HIS A 65 -0.56 -5.69 -3.37
CA HIS A 65 -1.62 -4.69 -3.36
C HIS A 65 -1.90 -4.19 -4.78
N VAL A 66 -3.18 -4.04 -5.13
CA VAL A 66 -3.59 -3.43 -6.41
C VAL A 66 -3.14 -1.96 -6.44
N LYS A 67 -3.49 -1.20 -5.40
CA LYS A 67 -2.97 0.14 -5.16
C LYS A 67 -1.74 0.06 -4.25
N PRO A 68 -0.59 0.62 -4.62
CA PRO A 68 0.62 0.51 -3.81
C PRO A 68 0.42 1.17 -2.44
N VAL A 69 0.81 0.45 -1.38
CA VAL A 69 0.67 0.91 0.02
C VAL A 69 1.32 2.27 0.25
N VAL A 70 2.49 2.48 -0.35
CA VAL A 70 3.12 3.79 -0.42
C VAL A 70 2.75 4.39 -1.77
N PRO A 71 1.97 5.49 -1.81
CA PRO A 71 1.58 6.12 -3.05
C PRO A 71 2.77 6.43 -3.93
N VAL A 72 2.62 6.14 -5.22
CA VAL A 72 3.61 6.44 -6.25
C VAL A 72 3.45 7.88 -6.72
N THR A 73 2.19 8.34 -6.84
CA THR A 73 1.78 9.71 -7.18
C THR A 73 0.65 10.16 -6.25
N ILE A 74 0.28 11.45 -6.29
CA ILE A 74 -0.93 11.96 -5.64
C ILE A 74 -2.16 11.50 -6.44
N ASP A 75 -2.72 10.34 -6.09
CA ASP A 75 -3.93 9.82 -6.73
C ASP A 75 -5.22 10.50 -6.21
N LYS A 76 -6.35 10.22 -6.87
CA LYS A 76 -7.64 10.85 -6.57
C LYS A 76 -8.05 10.67 -5.09
N ASP A 77 -7.76 9.51 -4.51
CA ASP A 77 -8.05 9.23 -3.10
C ASP A 77 -7.18 10.10 -2.19
N SER A 78 -5.90 10.27 -2.54
CA SER A 78 -5.00 11.19 -1.84
C SER A 78 -5.46 12.64 -1.97
N LYS A 79 -5.96 13.06 -3.15
CA LYS A 79 -6.55 14.40 -3.35
C LYS A 79 -7.82 14.62 -2.54
N TYR A 80 -8.68 13.61 -2.44
CA TYR A 80 -9.90 13.70 -1.63
C TYR A 80 -9.58 13.87 -0.15
N ILE A 81 -8.67 13.03 0.40
CA ILE A 81 -8.23 13.14 1.80
C ILE A 81 -7.56 14.49 2.05
N HIS A 82 -6.74 14.96 1.11
CA HIS A 82 -6.12 16.29 1.19
C HIS A 82 -7.17 17.41 1.11
N SER A 83 -8.18 17.29 0.26
CA SER A 83 -9.27 18.28 0.19
C SER A 83 -10.11 18.30 1.48
N LEU A 84 -10.38 17.13 2.07
CA LEU A 84 -11.15 16.99 3.29
C LEU A 84 -10.41 17.55 4.52
N LEU A 85 -9.07 17.51 4.51
CA LEU A 85 -8.26 17.93 5.66
C LEU A 85 -7.64 19.33 5.49
N SER A 86 -7.40 19.79 4.26
CA SER A 86 -6.79 21.10 3.98
C SER A 86 -7.81 22.21 3.66
N GLY A 87 -9.09 21.86 3.51
CA GLY A 87 -10.16 22.82 3.17
C GLY A 87 -10.84 23.51 4.36
N ASP A 88 -10.77 22.92 5.55
CA ASP A 88 -11.47 23.43 6.74
C ASP A 88 -10.49 24.08 7.72
N LYS A 89 -10.53 25.41 7.82
CA LYS A 89 -9.81 26.19 8.85
C LYS A 89 -10.11 25.69 10.26
N GLU A 90 -11.32 25.16 10.48
CA GLU A 90 -11.72 24.52 11.75
C GLU A 90 -10.90 23.27 12.06
N VAL A 91 -10.54 22.42 11.09
CA VAL A 91 -9.76 21.20 11.35
C VAL A 91 -8.33 21.53 11.81
N LEU A 92 -7.71 22.54 11.20
CA LEU A 92 -6.40 23.04 11.60
C LEU A 92 -6.43 23.68 12.99
N GLU A 93 -7.49 24.43 13.33
CA GLU A 93 -7.70 24.99 14.68
C GLU A 93 -8.00 23.90 15.73
N ILE A 94 -8.83 22.90 15.40
CA ILE A 94 -9.19 21.79 16.30
C ILE A 94 -7.99 20.90 16.60
N LEU A 95 -7.17 20.59 15.60
CA LEU A 95 -5.99 19.73 15.78
C LEU A 95 -4.81 20.47 16.41
N ASN A 96 -4.84 21.82 16.44
CA ASN A 96 -3.77 22.68 16.94
C ASN A 96 -2.37 22.23 16.46
N CYS A 97 -2.28 21.83 15.19
CA CYS A 97 -1.10 21.24 14.60
C CYS A 97 -0.57 22.09 13.43
N LYS A 98 0.73 21.99 13.13
CA LYS A 98 1.30 22.68 11.97
C LYS A 98 0.86 21.97 10.68
N GLU A 99 0.83 22.68 9.57
CA GLU A 99 0.52 22.11 8.24
C GLU A 99 1.41 20.89 7.91
N GLU A 100 2.68 20.92 8.31
CA GLU A 100 3.61 19.80 8.16
C GLU A 100 3.16 18.55 8.94
N ASP A 101 2.60 18.72 10.14
CA ASP A 101 2.06 17.62 10.95
C ASP A 101 0.79 17.04 10.30
N LEU A 102 -0.04 17.89 9.65
CA LEU A 102 -1.23 17.45 8.90
C LEU A 102 -0.87 16.55 7.71
N GLN A 103 0.17 16.90 6.96
CA GLN A 103 0.65 16.10 5.84
C GLN A 103 1.15 14.71 6.29
N ASP A 104 1.82 14.62 7.45
CA ASP A 104 2.25 13.34 8.00
C ASP A 104 1.08 12.49 8.52
N ILE A 105 0.03 13.12 9.06
CA ILE A 105 -1.23 12.44 9.41
C ILE A 105 -1.89 11.87 8.15
N ILE A 106 -2.03 12.68 7.09
CA ILE A 106 -2.61 12.27 5.80
C ILE A 106 -1.85 11.06 5.24
N ARG A 107 -0.52 11.13 5.17
CA ARG A 107 0.33 10.04 4.69
C ARG A 107 0.14 8.76 5.52
N THR A 108 0.00 8.90 6.83
CA THR A 108 -0.23 7.78 7.74
C THR A 108 -1.60 7.13 7.49
N ILE A 109 -2.65 7.93 7.35
CA ILE A 109 -4.01 7.44 7.05
C ILE A 109 -4.03 6.68 5.72
N ILE A 110 -3.43 7.25 4.67
CA ILE A 110 -3.35 6.59 3.35
C ILE A 110 -2.58 5.27 3.45
N PHE A 111 -1.43 5.27 4.13
CA PHE A 111 -0.61 4.08 4.32
C PHE A 111 -1.39 2.95 5.01
N VAL A 112 -2.07 3.25 6.13
CA VAL A 112 -2.85 2.27 6.88
C VAL A 112 -4.02 1.76 6.04
N SER A 113 -4.76 2.66 5.40
CA SER A 113 -5.95 2.31 4.60
C SER A 113 -5.61 1.37 3.44
N ARG A 114 -4.47 1.57 2.78
CA ARG A 114 -4.01 0.68 1.71
C ARG A 114 -3.43 -0.62 2.24
N LEU A 115 -2.73 -0.56 3.38
CA LEU A 115 -2.11 -1.74 3.95
C LEU A 115 -3.15 -2.79 4.39
N PHE A 116 -4.29 -2.33 4.92
CA PHE A 116 -5.39 -3.16 5.43
C PHE A 116 -6.65 -3.02 4.55
N CYS A 117 -6.49 -3.20 3.23
CA CYS A 117 -7.60 -3.20 2.29
C CYS A 117 -8.43 -4.50 2.35
N LYS A 118 -9.61 -4.48 1.72
CA LYS A 118 -10.43 -5.67 1.46
C LYS A 118 -9.77 -6.59 0.43
N ALA A 119 -10.27 -7.82 0.29
CA ALA A 119 -9.71 -8.81 -0.64
C ALA A 119 -9.54 -8.27 -2.07
N GLU A 120 -10.51 -7.50 -2.55
CA GLU A 120 -10.50 -6.79 -3.86
C GLU A 120 -9.39 -5.73 -4.00
N GLY A 121 -8.80 -5.27 -2.90
CA GLY A 121 -7.62 -4.40 -2.90
C GLY A 121 -6.29 -5.15 -3.02
N PHE A 122 -6.33 -6.48 -3.02
CA PHE A 122 -5.18 -7.36 -3.26
C PHE A 122 -5.29 -8.06 -4.61
N GLN A 123 -4.16 -8.53 -5.11
CA GLN A 123 -4.04 -9.33 -6.31
C GLN A 123 -2.98 -10.41 -6.14
N VAL A 124 -3.19 -11.55 -6.77
CA VAL A 124 -2.18 -12.60 -6.88
C VAL A 124 -1.46 -12.42 -8.21
N LEU A 125 -0.13 -12.33 -8.17
CA LEU A 125 0.73 -12.17 -9.34
C LEU A 125 1.74 -13.30 -9.37
N CYS A 126 2.13 -13.76 -10.57
CA CYS A 126 3.35 -14.55 -10.69
C CYS A 126 4.58 -13.67 -10.41
N HIS A 127 5.73 -14.28 -10.13
CA HIS A 127 6.95 -13.53 -9.85
C HIS A 127 7.34 -12.54 -10.95
N GLU A 128 7.21 -12.94 -12.21
CA GLU A 128 7.51 -12.06 -13.35
C GLU A 128 6.66 -10.78 -13.35
N HIS A 129 5.33 -10.92 -13.25
CA HIS A 129 4.43 -9.76 -13.21
C HIS A 129 4.59 -8.93 -11.94
N HIS A 130 4.91 -9.56 -10.80
CA HIS A 130 5.21 -8.85 -9.57
C HIS A 130 6.49 -8.00 -9.69
N ASP A 131 7.54 -8.54 -10.32
CA ASP A 131 8.80 -7.84 -10.53
C ASP A 131 8.63 -6.69 -11.53
N ILE A 132 7.90 -6.91 -12.63
CA ILE A 132 7.52 -5.87 -13.60
C ILE A 132 6.76 -4.75 -12.88
N LYS A 133 5.73 -5.08 -12.08
CA LYS A 133 4.97 -4.10 -11.32
C LYS A 133 5.87 -3.30 -10.37
N THR A 134 6.70 -3.99 -9.60
CA THR A 134 7.64 -3.36 -8.66
C THR A 134 8.60 -2.40 -9.36
N PHE A 135 9.12 -2.80 -10.52
CA PHE A 135 10.00 -1.97 -11.34
C PHE A 135 9.28 -0.69 -11.81
N LEU A 136 8.09 -0.82 -12.41
CA LEU A 136 7.31 0.30 -12.91
C LEU A 136 6.96 1.30 -11.80
N GLU A 137 6.50 0.81 -10.64
CA GLU A 137 6.23 1.67 -9.48
C GLU A 137 7.45 2.44 -9.01
N ASN A 138 8.62 1.78 -8.99
CA ASN A 138 9.86 2.41 -8.56
C ASN A 138 10.34 3.48 -9.56
N GLU A 139 10.22 3.23 -10.87
CA GLU A 139 10.54 4.23 -11.89
C GLU A 139 9.62 5.44 -11.80
N LEU A 140 8.32 5.22 -11.59
CA LEU A 140 7.37 6.32 -11.36
C LEU A 140 7.73 7.13 -10.09
N ARG A 141 8.08 6.48 -8.98
CA ARG A 141 8.55 7.17 -7.75
C ARG A 141 9.83 7.99 -7.97
N LYS A 142 10.73 7.52 -8.85
CA LYS A 142 11.94 8.27 -9.21
C LYS A 142 11.61 9.51 -10.05
N ASN A 143 10.67 9.37 -10.98
CA ASN A 143 10.28 10.48 -11.87
C ASN A 143 9.56 11.59 -11.11
N GLU A 144 8.65 11.26 -10.20
CA GLU A 144 7.97 12.27 -9.36
C GLU A 144 8.94 13.08 -8.51
N LYS A 145 10.03 12.46 -8.00
CA LYS A 145 11.06 13.19 -7.22
C LYS A 145 11.90 14.15 -8.05
N LYS A 146 11.95 13.96 -9.37
CA LYS A 146 12.71 14.82 -10.29
C LYS A 146 11.92 16.05 -10.75
N THR A 147 10.60 16.04 -10.53
CA THR A 147 9.68 17.11 -10.93
C THR A 147 9.51 18.08 -9.77
#